data_AF-A0A0E0CCX3-F1
#
_entry.id   AF-A0A0E0CCX3-F1
#
_cell.length_a   1.000
_cell.length_b   1.000
_cell.length_c   1.000
_cell.angle_alpha   90.00
_cell.angle_beta   90.00
_cell.angle_gamma   90.00
#
_symmetry.space_group_name_H-M   'P 1'
#
loop_
_entity.id
_entity.type
_entity.pdbx_description
1 polymer ?
#
loop_
_entity_poly.entity_id
_entity_poly.type
_entity_poly.pdbx_seq_one_letter_code
_entity_poly.pdbx_strand_id
1 'polypeptide(L)'
;MVGNNLPSRSEVVHMYISKGIKRMRIYYPDKEALNALRNSGIALILDVGDQLYMSNLAASSSNAAAWVRDNVSPYYPAVNIKYIAVGNEVVGGTTESILPAMRNVNPRPASAASRFPPR
;
A
#
# COMPACT_ATOMS: atom_id res chain seq x y z
N MET A 1 -9.50 -5.53 -9.93
CA MET A 1 -10.68 -4.66 -9.95
C MET A 1 -11.87 -5.57 -10.08
N VAL A 2 -13.00 -5.25 -9.45
CA VAL A 2 -14.16 -6.17 -9.39
C VAL A 2 -15.24 -5.81 -10.44
N GLY A 3 -14.94 -4.91 -11.38
CA GLY A 3 -15.82 -4.56 -12.51
C GLY A 3 -15.24 -4.99 -13.86
N ASN A 4 -16.09 -5.49 -14.76
CA ASN A 4 -15.72 -6.01 -16.08
C ASN A 4 -15.91 -5.00 -17.23
N ASN A 5 -16.40 -3.79 -16.93
CA ASN A 5 -16.70 -2.73 -17.90
C ASN A 5 -16.06 -1.39 -17.51
N LEU A 6 -15.05 -1.41 -16.63
CA LEU A 6 -14.35 -0.22 -16.19
C LEU A 6 -13.32 0.22 -17.25
N PRO A 7 -13.05 1.53 -17.39
CA PRO A 7 -11.99 2.02 -18.25
C PRO A 7 -10.61 1.44 -17.90
N SER A 8 -9.67 1.56 -18.83
CA SER A 8 -8.28 1.23 -18.58
C SER A 8 -7.69 2.11 -17.47
N ARG A 9 -6.57 1.65 -16.88
CA ARG A 9 -5.99 2.29 -15.69
C ARG A 9 -5.40 3.65 -16.08
N SER A 10 -4.85 3.73 -17.28
CA SER A 10 -4.41 4.97 -17.91
C SER A 10 -5.56 5.96 -18.12
N GLU A 11 -6.73 5.52 -18.60
CA GLU A 11 -7.90 6.40 -18.76
C GLU A 11 -8.39 6.92 -17.41
N VAL A 12 -8.42 6.08 -16.37
CA VAL A 12 -8.77 6.52 -15.01
C VAL A 12 -7.76 7.56 -14.49
N VAL A 13 -6.46 7.36 -14.69
CA VAL A 13 -5.43 8.35 -14.29
C VAL A 13 -5.60 9.67 -15.05
N HIS A 14 -5.83 9.63 -16.37
CA HIS A 14 -6.11 10.84 -17.17
C HIS A 14 -7.37 11.56 -16.68
N MET A 15 -8.41 10.81 -16.34
CA MET A 15 -9.62 11.37 -15.74
C MET A 15 -9.30 12.10 -14.42
N TYR A 16 -8.50 11.49 -13.52
CA TYR A 16 -8.09 12.15 -12.27
C TYR A 16 -7.35 13.46 -12.53
N ILE A 17 -6.40 13.45 -13.48
CA ILE A 17 -5.64 14.64 -13.86
C ILE A 17 -6.56 15.73 -14.41
N SER A 18 -7.43 15.40 -15.38
CA SER A 18 -8.34 16.36 -16.03
C SER A 18 -9.36 16.97 -15.06
N LYS A 19 -9.77 16.22 -14.03
CA LYS A 19 -10.69 16.69 -12.98
C LYS A 19 -9.98 17.34 -11.78
N GLY A 20 -8.66 17.42 -11.81
CA GLY A 20 -7.87 18.01 -10.72
C GLY A 20 -7.89 17.17 -9.42
N ILE A 21 -8.24 15.89 -9.48
CA ILE A 21 -8.24 14.99 -8.32
C ILE A 21 -6.79 14.60 -8.01
N LYS A 22 -6.31 14.95 -6.82
CA LYS A 22 -4.88 14.82 -6.46
C LYS A 22 -4.53 13.62 -5.60
N ARG A 23 -5.52 12.83 -5.16
CA ARG A 23 -5.34 11.72 -4.23
C ARG A 23 -6.15 10.51 -4.70
N MET A 24 -5.53 9.34 -4.68
CA MET A 24 -6.13 8.06 -5.06
C MET A 24 -5.85 7.02 -3.98
N ARG A 25 -6.76 6.08 -3.78
CA ARG A 25 -6.54 4.86 -3.01
C ARG A 25 -6.78 3.65 -3.91
N ILE A 26 -5.90 2.66 -3.86
CA ILE A 26 -6.11 1.36 -4.51
C ILE A 26 -6.04 0.25 -3.46
N TYR A 27 -6.94 -0.72 -3.58
CA TYR A 27 -7.21 -1.73 -2.54
C TYR A 27 -6.31 -2.98 -2.63
N TYR A 28 -5.39 -3.02 -3.60
CA TYR A 28 -4.37 -4.05 -3.79
C TYR A 28 -3.28 -3.52 -4.74
N PRO A 29 -2.08 -4.11 -4.80
CA PRO A 29 -0.98 -3.64 -5.66
C PRO A 29 -1.20 -3.97 -7.15
N ASP A 30 -2.12 -3.23 -7.78
CA ASP A 30 -2.42 -3.31 -9.20
C ASP A 30 -1.25 -2.76 -10.04
N LYS A 31 -0.49 -3.64 -10.68
CA LYS A 31 0.69 -3.26 -11.48
C LYS A 31 0.36 -2.34 -12.65
N GLU A 32 -0.81 -2.50 -13.28
CA GLU A 32 -1.24 -1.64 -14.38
C GLU A 32 -1.55 -0.23 -13.87
N ALA A 33 -2.25 -0.13 -12.73
CA ALA A 33 -2.53 1.16 -12.10
C ALA A 33 -1.25 1.85 -11.62
N LEU A 34 -0.33 1.11 -10.98
CA LEU A 34 0.94 1.64 -10.52
C LEU A 34 1.82 2.13 -11.69
N ASN A 35 1.82 1.43 -12.83
CA ASN A 35 2.51 1.91 -14.03
C ASN A 35 1.86 3.18 -14.59
N ALA A 36 0.53 3.23 -14.68
CA ALA A 36 -0.20 4.41 -15.16
C ALA A 36 0.00 5.64 -14.24
N LEU A 37 0.20 5.43 -12.94
CA LEU A 37 0.39 6.51 -11.96
C LEU A 37 1.78 7.14 -11.97
N ARG A 38 2.77 6.56 -12.67
CA ARG A 38 4.14 7.11 -12.72
C ARG A 38 4.12 8.55 -13.23
N ASN A 39 4.77 9.43 -12.47
CA ASN A 39 4.91 10.87 -12.74
C ASN A 39 3.57 11.64 -12.88
N SER A 40 2.45 11.05 -12.48
CA SER A 40 1.13 11.70 -12.53
C SER A 40 0.95 12.83 -11.52
N GLY A 41 1.78 12.85 -10.46
CA GLY A 41 1.64 13.75 -9.32
C GLY A 41 0.51 13.40 -8.36
N ILE A 42 -0.29 12.37 -8.64
CA ILE A 42 -1.36 11.89 -7.77
C ILE A 42 -0.75 11.17 -6.57
N ALA A 43 -1.11 11.61 -5.35
CA ALA A 43 -0.71 10.94 -4.12
C ALA A 43 -1.51 9.65 -3.93
N LEU A 44 -0.83 8.54 -3.63
CA LEU A 44 -1.44 7.21 -3.54
C LEU A 44 -1.47 6.70 -2.09
N ILE A 45 -2.63 6.17 -1.68
CA ILE A 45 -2.75 5.17 -0.61
C ILE A 45 -2.78 3.81 -1.28
N LEU A 46 -1.85 2.93 -0.90
CA LEU A 46 -1.76 1.55 -1.41
C LEU A 46 -2.09 0.58 -0.29
N ASP A 47 -3.19 -0.16 -0.43
CA ASP A 47 -3.51 -1.23 0.51
C ASP A 47 -2.64 -2.47 0.22
N VAL A 48 -2.31 -3.22 1.29
CA VAL A 48 -1.53 -4.47 1.16
C VAL A 48 -2.26 -5.58 0.41
N GLY A 49 -3.59 -5.47 0.29
CA GLY A 49 -4.48 -6.47 -0.26
C GLY A 49 -5.47 -6.98 0.79
N ASP A 50 -5.94 -8.20 0.59
CA ASP A 50 -6.86 -8.88 1.51
C ASP A 50 -6.18 -9.32 2.82
N GLN A 51 -6.98 -9.98 3.68
CA GLN A 51 -6.54 -10.48 4.98
C GLN A 51 -5.47 -11.58 4.88
N LEU A 52 -5.40 -12.34 3.78
CA LEU A 52 -4.37 -13.36 3.58
C LEU A 52 -3.02 -12.73 3.32
N TYR A 53 -2.96 -11.70 2.46
CA TYR A 53 -1.75 -10.92 2.27
C TYR A 53 -1.30 -10.28 3.58
N MET A 54 -2.22 -9.64 4.31
CA MET A 54 -1.89 -9.04 5.61
C MET A 54 -1.32 -10.06 6.61
N SER A 55 -1.94 -11.24 6.75
CA SER A 55 -1.47 -12.30 7.64
C SER A 55 -0.09 -12.83 7.21
N ASN A 56 0.17 -12.92 5.90
CA ASN A 56 1.48 -13.29 5.38
C ASN A 56 2.58 -12.28 5.74
N LEU A 57 2.25 -10.97 5.73
CA LEU A 57 3.17 -9.92 6.18
C LEU A 57 3.39 -9.97 7.69
N ALA A 58 2.37 -10.33 8.47
CA ALA A 58 2.49 -10.51 9.92
C ALA A 58 3.42 -11.68 10.28
N ALA A 59 3.41 -12.75 9.49
CA ALA A 59 4.14 -13.99 9.77
C ALA A 59 5.67 -13.84 9.75
N SER A 60 6.22 -12.93 8.94
CA SER A 60 7.68 -12.72 8.86
C SER A 60 8.07 -11.34 8.32
N SER A 61 9.14 -10.79 8.86
CA SER A 61 9.78 -9.59 8.32
C SER A 61 10.33 -9.81 6.90
N SER A 62 10.76 -11.03 6.55
CA SER A 62 11.22 -11.37 5.20
C SER A 62 10.07 -11.31 4.19
N ASN A 63 8.88 -11.75 4.58
CA ASN A 63 7.69 -11.68 3.73
C ASN A 63 7.29 -10.22 3.48
N ALA A 64 7.35 -9.38 4.51
CA ALA A 64 7.10 -7.95 4.36
C ALA A 64 8.15 -7.26 3.48
N ALA A 65 9.43 -7.57 3.65
CA ALA A 65 10.50 -7.04 2.82
C ALA A 65 10.33 -7.43 1.35
N ALA A 66 9.96 -8.69 1.07
CA ALA A 66 9.65 -9.14 -0.29
C ALA A 66 8.46 -8.38 -0.88
N TRP A 67 7.38 -8.19 -0.10
CA TRP A 67 6.21 -7.45 -0.55
C TRP A 67 6.55 -5.98 -0.89
N VAL A 68 7.36 -5.30 -0.06
CA VAL A 68 7.81 -3.92 -0.34
C VAL A 68 8.67 -3.87 -1.60
N ARG A 69 9.62 -4.82 -1.74
CA ARG A 69 10.50 -4.92 -2.91
C ARG A 69 9.70 -5.11 -4.21
N ASP A 70 8.62 -5.87 -4.16
CA ASP A 70 7.88 -6.26 -5.35
C ASP A 70 6.75 -5.27 -5.70
N ASN A 71 6.19 -4.56 -4.70
CA ASN A 71 4.99 -3.74 -4.88
C ASN A 71 5.20 -2.23 -4.65
N VAL A 72 6.31 -1.81 -4.03
CA VAL A 72 6.58 -0.41 -3.69
C VAL A 72 7.85 0.09 -4.37
N SER A 73 8.97 -0.59 -4.13
CA SER A 73 10.30 -0.17 -4.62
C SER A 73 10.39 0.06 -6.13
N PRO A 74 9.74 -0.72 -7.02
CA PRO A 74 9.85 -0.50 -8.47
C PRO A 74 9.13 0.77 -8.93
N TYR A 75 8.18 1.26 -8.14
CA TYR A 75 7.27 2.34 -8.51
C TYR A 75 7.63 3.66 -7.83
N TYR A 76 8.18 3.62 -6.62
CA TYR A 76 8.66 4.81 -5.91
C TYR A 76 10.04 5.27 -6.44
N PRO A 77 10.32 6.59 -6.57
CA PRO A 77 9.45 7.73 -6.26
C PRO A 77 8.56 8.20 -7.43
N ALA A 78 8.61 7.54 -8.59
CA ALA A 78 7.82 7.94 -9.76
C ALA A 78 6.30 7.92 -9.47
N VAL A 79 5.84 6.96 -8.68
CA VAL A 79 4.52 6.99 -8.06
C VAL A 79 4.65 7.61 -6.67
N ASN A 80 3.84 8.62 -6.39
CA ASN A 80 3.84 9.33 -5.11
C ASN A 80 3.07 8.54 -4.03
N ILE A 81 3.60 7.37 -3.65
CA ILE A 81 3.05 6.52 -2.59
C ILE A 81 3.22 7.23 -1.25
N LYS A 82 2.11 7.67 -0.64
CA LYS A 82 2.11 8.38 0.64
C LYS A 82 1.91 7.46 1.83
N TYR A 83 1.03 6.48 1.69
CA TYR A 83 0.66 5.58 2.77
C TYR A 83 0.49 4.16 2.25
N ILE A 84 0.89 3.20 3.08
CA ILE A 84 0.55 1.79 2.92
C ILE A 84 -0.53 1.47 3.95
N ALA A 85 -1.70 1.03 3.50
CA ALA A 85 -2.78 0.61 4.39
C ALA A 85 -2.66 -0.90 4.67
N VAL A 86 -2.40 -1.25 5.92
CA VAL A 86 -2.26 -2.64 6.38
C VAL A 86 -3.59 -3.08 6.98
N GLY A 87 -4.45 -3.67 6.14
CA GLY A 87 -5.80 -4.10 6.49
C GLY A 87 -6.87 -3.09 6.09
N ASN A 88 -8.01 -3.58 5.60
CA ASN A 88 -9.22 -2.80 5.32
C ASN A 88 -10.40 -3.46 6.04
N GLU A 89 -10.97 -2.78 7.03
CA GLU A 89 -12.14 -3.25 7.79
C GLU A 89 -11.97 -4.68 8.34
N VAL A 90 -10.79 -4.98 8.87
CA VAL A 90 -10.49 -6.29 9.44
C VAL A 90 -11.30 -6.48 10.73
N VAL A 91 -11.93 -7.64 10.85
CA VAL A 91 -12.77 -8.04 12.00
C VAL A 91 -12.40 -9.45 12.46
N GLY A 92 -12.75 -9.80 13.70
CA GLY A 92 -12.49 -11.12 14.28
C GLY A 92 -11.01 -11.37 14.58
N GLY A 93 -10.61 -12.63 14.72
CA GLY A 93 -9.24 -13.01 15.12
C GLY A 93 -8.13 -12.46 14.21
N THR A 94 -8.44 -12.15 12.94
CA THR A 94 -7.47 -11.58 12.00
C THR A 94 -6.97 -10.19 12.42
N THR A 95 -7.65 -9.48 13.34
CA THR A 95 -7.17 -8.19 13.86
C THR A 95 -5.83 -8.30 14.57
N GLU A 96 -5.51 -9.46 15.13
CA GLU A 96 -4.23 -9.72 15.80
C GLU A 96 -3.03 -9.62 14.85
N SER A 97 -3.26 -9.81 13.54
CA SER A 97 -2.22 -9.72 12.50
C SER A 97 -1.91 -8.29 12.06
N ILE A 98 -2.77 -7.29 12.37
CA ILE A 98 -2.59 -5.90 11.89
C ILE A 98 -1.29 -5.31 12.43
N LEU A 99 -1.09 -5.34 13.75
CA LEU A 99 0.08 -4.70 14.37
C LEU A 99 1.41 -5.38 13.98
N PRO A 100 1.54 -6.73 13.99
CA PRO A 100 2.75 -7.39 13.48
C PRO A 100 3.01 -7.06 12.01
N ALA A 101 2.00 -7.07 11.14
CA ALA A 101 2.15 -6.71 9.74
C ALA A 101 2.63 -5.26 9.57
N MET A 102 2.06 -4.30 10.31
CA MET A 102 2.50 -2.91 10.29
C MET A 102 3.96 -2.76 10.72
N ARG A 103 4.39 -3.49 11.76
CA ARG A 103 5.79 -3.48 12.24
C ARG A 103 6.75 -4.06 11.21
N ASN A 104 6.35 -5.15 10.54
CA ASN A 104 7.18 -5.80 9.54
C ASN A 104 7.29 -4.97 8.25
N VAL A 105 6.23 -4.27 7.84
CA VAL A 105 6.22 -3.36 6.67
C VAL A 105 7.01 -2.08 6.94
N ASN A 106 7.06 -1.63 8.19
CA ASN A 106 7.84 -0.47 8.61
C ASN A 106 9.02 -0.89 9.50
N PRO A 107 10.07 -1.51 8.93
CA PRO A 107 11.23 -1.92 9.70
C PRO A 107 11.92 -0.66 10.24
N ARG A 108 11.63 -0.30 11.49
CA ARG A 108 12.43 0.71 12.19
C ARG A 108 13.86 0.19 12.26
N PRO A 109 14.88 0.99 11.91
CA PRO A 109 16.23 0.72 12.36
C PRO A 109 16.22 0.64 13.90
N ALA A 110 16.92 -0.34 14.48
CA ALA A 110 16.96 -0.55 15.93
C ALA A 110 17.34 0.71 16.74
N SER A 111 17.95 1.72 16.12
CA SER A 111 18.30 3.01 16.71
C SER A 111 17.12 3.97 16.99
N ALA A 112 15.91 3.69 16.48
CA ALA A 112 14.74 4.56 16.66
C ALA A 112 13.78 4.11 17.78
N ALA A 113 14.11 3.03 18.50
CA ALA A 113 13.27 2.47 19.57
C ALA A 113 13.33 3.25 20.90
N SER A 114 14.33 4.12 21.10
CA SER A 114 14.54 4.85 22.36
C SER A 114 13.81 6.19 22.48
N ARG A 115 13.02 6.60 21.48
CA ARG A 115 12.47 7.99 21.41
C ARG A 115 10.99 8.16 21.78
N PHE A 116 10.35 7.16 22.36
CA PHE A 116 9.01 7.34 22.94
C PHE A 116 8.98 6.84 24.38
N PRO A 117 8.91 7.72 25.38
CA PRO A 117 8.65 7.29 26.75
C PRO A 117 7.22 6.71 26.82
N PRO A 118 6.97 5.69 27.67
CA PRO A 118 5.62 5.28 28.01
C PRO A 118 4.91 6.48 28.67
N ARG A 119 3.61 6.62 28.37
CA ARG A 119 2.74 7.60 29.04
C ARG A 119 2.67 7.33 30.54
#